data_AF-A0AAV0WEN1-F1
#
_entry.id   AF-A0AAV0WEN1-F1
#
_cell.length_a   1.000
_cell.length_b   1.000
_cell.length_c   1.000
_cell.angle_alpha   90.00
_cell.angle_beta   90.00
_cell.angle_gamma   90.00
#
_symmetry.space_group_name_H-M   'P 1'
#
loop_
_entity.id
_entity.type
_entity.pdbx_description
1 polymer ?
#
loop_
_entity_poly.entity_id
_entity_poly.type
_entity_poly.pdbx_seq_one_letter_code
_entity_poly.pdbx_strand_id
1 'polypeptide(L)'
;MIRRLFFKKPGKGSTETRSYSIKHLRLQFKVELPYFLFVHAIGECDTTSAIFQQGKIKHLKTVQAHPELHDSLLVFNNESATHEEILRAGEKYLLKLFKAPANTNTLNCHRYDVFRKTGASSKKEVKLSRLSPTVDSAKQNLFRVYLQVQLWRGKILNPLDWGWEKVDKKIIPIFTKKPPATDSLLSVISCACTKSCEKNCGCKKAGMRCSIICKNCQGTSCLNQQLICDDDDDDDDVELYKDGQWTTSIDEDNE
;
A
#
# COMPACT_ATOMS: atom_id res chain seq x y z
N MET A 1 30.73 -28.01 18.80
CA MET A 1 31.40 -27.79 17.49
C MET A 1 30.47 -26.93 16.62
N ILE A 2 30.79 -25.65 16.36
CA ILE A 2 29.95 -24.77 15.54
C ILE A 2 30.10 -25.18 14.07
N ARG A 3 29.04 -25.71 13.46
CA ARG A 3 29.02 -26.07 12.03
C ARG A 3 29.18 -24.81 11.19
N ARG A 4 30.23 -24.74 10.36
CA ARG A 4 30.41 -23.65 9.38
C ARG A 4 29.48 -23.91 8.20
N LEU A 5 28.41 -23.13 8.09
CA LEU A 5 27.40 -23.26 7.04
C LEU A 5 27.69 -22.26 5.91
N PHE A 6 27.65 -22.73 4.67
CA PHE A 6 27.94 -21.95 3.46
C PHE A 6 26.81 -22.11 2.44
N PHE A 7 26.43 -21.02 1.80
CA PHE A 7 25.60 -21.06 0.58
C PHE A 7 26.50 -21.13 -0.64
N LYS A 8 26.34 -22.19 -1.43
CA LYS A 8 27.10 -22.36 -2.69
C LYS A 8 26.21 -21.95 -3.85
N LYS A 9 26.62 -20.92 -4.59
CA LYS A 9 26.04 -20.57 -5.88
C LYS A 9 26.84 -21.26 -6.97
N PRO A 10 26.31 -22.31 -7.61
CA PRO A 10 27.02 -23.01 -8.67
C PRO A 10 27.29 -22.05 -9.84
N GLY A 11 28.49 -22.17 -10.41
CA GLY A 11 28.85 -21.45 -11.62
C GLY A 11 28.02 -21.91 -12.83
N LYS A 12 27.93 -21.06 -13.86
CA LYS A 12 27.31 -21.39 -15.15
C LYS A 12 28.09 -20.71 -16.28
N GLY A 13 28.46 -21.48 -17.31
CA GLY A 13 29.32 -21.00 -18.39
C GLY A 13 30.69 -20.57 -17.87
N SER A 14 31.12 -19.35 -18.18
CA SER A 14 32.37 -18.75 -17.67
C SER A 14 32.27 -18.19 -16.25
N THR A 15 31.08 -18.19 -15.63
CA THR A 15 30.93 -17.69 -14.25
C THR A 15 31.36 -18.76 -13.26
N GLU A 16 32.36 -18.45 -12.44
CA GLU A 16 32.85 -19.34 -11.39
C GLU A 16 31.82 -19.60 -10.28
N THR A 17 31.97 -20.75 -9.62
CA THR A 17 31.20 -21.08 -8.43
C THR A 17 31.60 -20.16 -7.28
N ARG A 18 30.60 -19.56 -6.61
CA ARG A 18 30.82 -18.69 -5.45
C ARG A 18 30.28 -19.35 -4.19
N SER A 19 31.01 -19.18 -3.09
CA SER A 19 30.58 -19.67 -1.78
C SER A 19 30.44 -18.49 -0.81
N TYR A 20 29.32 -18.44 -0.11
CA TYR A 20 29.00 -17.37 0.83
C TYR A 20 28.89 -17.95 2.23
N SER A 21 29.79 -17.54 3.13
CA SER A 21 29.74 -17.93 4.53
C SER A 21 28.54 -17.29 5.20
N ILE A 22 27.67 -18.07 5.84
CA ILE A 22 26.53 -17.53 6.58
C ILE A 22 26.99 -16.66 7.74
N LYS A 23 28.11 -16.99 8.38
CA LYS A 23 28.70 -16.12 9.41
C LYS A 23 29.05 -14.74 8.82
N HIS A 24 29.64 -14.71 7.63
CA HIS A 24 29.98 -13.45 6.96
C HIS A 24 28.73 -12.68 6.54
N LEU A 25 27.73 -13.34 5.95
CA LEU A 25 26.47 -12.70 5.57
C LEU A 25 25.74 -12.10 6.77
N ARG A 26 25.70 -12.79 7.91
CA ARG A 26 25.09 -12.29 9.14
C ARG A 26 25.80 -11.05 9.69
N LEU A 27 27.14 -10.97 9.54
CA LEU A 27 27.91 -9.80 9.94
C LEU A 27 27.68 -8.64 8.97
N GLN A 28 27.69 -8.92 7.66
CA GLN A 28 27.49 -7.93 6.61
C GLN A 28 26.11 -7.27 6.68
N PHE A 29 25.07 -8.06 6.93
CA PHE A 29 23.68 -7.59 6.98
C PHE A 29 23.12 -7.57 8.41
N LYS A 30 23.97 -7.29 9.40
CA LYS A 30 23.58 -7.34 10.82
C LYS A 30 22.38 -6.44 11.13
N VAL A 31 22.31 -5.28 10.48
CA VAL A 31 21.25 -4.29 10.68
C VAL A 31 19.93 -4.74 10.04
N GLU A 32 19.99 -5.36 8.86
CA GLU A 32 18.81 -5.73 8.08
C GLU A 32 18.27 -7.11 8.41
N LEU A 33 19.06 -7.93 9.11
CA LEU A 33 18.73 -9.30 9.47
C LEU A 33 17.35 -9.45 10.14
N PRO A 34 16.90 -8.55 11.05
CA PRO A 34 15.55 -8.62 11.61
C PRO A 34 14.43 -8.48 10.57
N TYR A 35 14.68 -7.81 9.44
CA TYR A 35 13.66 -7.50 8.42
C TYR A 35 13.72 -8.46 7.23
N PHE A 36 14.66 -9.41 7.19
CA PHE A 36 14.85 -10.29 6.04
C PHE A 36 13.63 -11.15 5.70
N LEU A 37 12.88 -11.63 6.70
CA LEU A 37 11.64 -12.36 6.45
C LEU A 37 10.61 -11.46 5.78
N PHE A 38 10.40 -10.25 6.33
CA PHE A 38 9.53 -9.25 5.70
C PHE A 38 9.96 -8.92 4.28
N VAL A 39 11.23 -8.55 4.06
CA VAL A 39 11.79 -8.20 2.74
C VAL A 39 11.63 -9.34 1.74
N HIS A 40 11.82 -10.59 2.18
CA HIS A 40 11.64 -11.75 1.33
C HIS A 40 10.17 -11.96 0.95
N ALA A 41 9.25 -11.85 1.91
CA ALA A 41 7.82 -12.06 1.68
C ALA A 41 7.21 -10.93 0.86
N ILE A 42 7.50 -9.65 1.16
CA ILE A 42 6.94 -8.51 0.40
C ILE A 42 7.51 -8.42 -1.02
N GLY A 43 8.77 -8.85 -1.20
CA GLY A 43 9.49 -8.82 -2.47
C GLY A 43 9.26 -10.04 -3.36
N GLU A 44 8.17 -10.76 -3.17
CA GLU A 44 7.80 -12.02 -3.85
C GLU A 44 8.52 -13.27 -3.33
N CYS A 45 7.74 -14.11 -2.64
CA CYS A 45 8.04 -15.52 -2.39
C CYS A 45 6.92 -16.38 -3.00
N ASP A 46 7.00 -17.69 -2.88
CA ASP A 46 6.08 -18.60 -3.59
C ASP A 46 4.59 -18.40 -3.23
N THR A 47 4.29 -17.78 -2.09
CA THR A 47 2.93 -17.56 -1.56
C THR A 47 2.47 -16.11 -1.61
N THR A 48 3.33 -15.17 -2.04
CA THR A 48 3.02 -13.74 -2.10
C THR A 48 3.29 -13.19 -3.49
N SER A 49 2.37 -12.36 -4.00
CA SER A 49 2.50 -11.74 -5.31
C SER A 49 3.59 -10.66 -5.33
N ALA A 50 4.36 -10.59 -6.42
CA ALA A 50 5.25 -9.46 -6.69
C ALA A 50 4.50 -8.16 -6.96
N ILE A 51 5.09 -7.05 -6.54
CA ILE A 51 4.69 -5.72 -7.01
C ILE A 51 5.44 -5.43 -8.31
N PHE A 52 4.70 -5.01 -9.35
CA PHE A 52 5.25 -4.79 -10.67
C PHE A 52 6.47 -3.82 -10.66
N GLN A 53 7.58 -4.27 -11.26
CA GLN A 53 8.86 -3.54 -11.30
C GLN A 53 9.47 -3.21 -9.93
N GLN A 54 9.10 -3.92 -8.86
CA GLN A 54 9.74 -3.84 -7.55
C GLN A 54 10.53 -5.13 -7.28
N GLY A 55 11.78 -5.18 -7.73
CA GLY A 55 12.62 -6.37 -7.53
C GLY A 55 13.12 -6.51 -6.08
N LYS A 56 13.48 -7.74 -5.66
CA LYS A 56 13.98 -8.06 -4.30
C LYS A 56 15.07 -7.12 -3.77
N ILE A 57 16.04 -6.77 -4.63
CA ILE A 57 17.12 -5.83 -4.26
C ILE A 57 16.59 -4.44 -3.95
N LYS A 58 15.51 -3.99 -4.62
CA LYS A 58 14.88 -2.70 -4.34
C LYS A 58 14.26 -2.68 -2.95
N HIS A 59 13.56 -3.74 -2.55
CA HIS A 59 13.00 -3.86 -1.21
C HIS A 59 14.08 -3.78 -0.11
N LEU A 60 15.19 -4.50 -0.29
CA LEU A 60 16.33 -4.42 0.63
C LEU A 60 16.91 -3.00 0.69
N LYS A 61 17.17 -2.38 -0.47
CA LYS A 61 17.69 -1.01 -0.54
C LYS A 61 16.74 0.02 0.09
N THR A 62 15.43 -0.18 -0.02
CA THR A 62 14.43 0.68 0.63
C THR A 62 14.55 0.58 2.16
N VAL A 63 14.66 -0.63 2.72
CA VAL A 63 14.87 -0.79 4.18
C VAL A 63 16.19 -0.18 4.64
N GLN A 64 17.24 -0.27 3.83
CA GLN A 64 18.54 0.34 4.12
C GLN A 64 18.51 1.87 4.08
N ALA A 65 17.81 2.44 3.10
CA ALA A 65 17.73 3.89 2.90
C ALA A 65 16.79 4.59 3.89
N HIS A 66 15.92 3.84 4.57
CA HIS A 66 14.88 4.38 5.45
C HIS A 66 14.90 3.77 6.85
N PRO A 67 15.88 4.14 7.71
CA PRO A 67 15.94 3.69 9.11
C PRO A 67 14.66 4.00 9.91
N GLU A 68 13.91 5.04 9.53
CA GLU A 68 12.63 5.41 10.17
C GLU A 68 11.51 4.35 10.02
N LEU A 69 11.74 3.31 9.21
CA LEU A 69 10.83 2.18 9.05
C LEU A 69 11.15 1.02 9.99
N HIS A 70 12.36 0.97 10.55
CA HIS A 70 12.91 -0.21 11.23
C HIS A 70 12.00 -0.73 12.33
N ASP A 71 11.65 0.10 13.31
CA ASP A 71 10.78 -0.30 14.42
C ASP A 71 9.40 -0.75 13.93
N SER A 72 8.81 0.00 12.99
CA SER A 72 7.49 -0.34 12.44
C SER A 72 7.50 -1.68 11.70
N LEU A 73 8.60 -2.06 11.03
CA LEU A 73 8.68 -3.32 10.29
C LEU A 73 8.86 -4.53 11.21
N LEU A 74 9.26 -4.35 12.47
CA LEU A 74 9.33 -5.44 13.44
C LEU A 74 7.94 -6.00 13.78
N VAL A 75 6.87 -5.25 13.53
CA VAL A 75 5.49 -5.74 13.68
C VAL A 75 5.26 -7.05 12.92
N PHE A 76 5.87 -7.22 11.75
CA PHE A 76 5.71 -8.44 10.95
C PHE A 76 6.31 -9.68 11.62
N ASN A 77 7.24 -9.49 12.56
CA ASN A 77 7.81 -10.56 13.37
C ASN A 77 7.04 -10.81 14.67
N ASN A 78 6.14 -9.92 15.07
CA ASN A 78 5.35 -10.03 16.30
C ASN A 78 4.14 -10.94 16.08
N GLU A 79 4.03 -12.00 16.89
CA GLU A 79 2.96 -13.00 16.81
C GLU A 79 1.59 -12.45 17.25
N SER A 80 1.58 -11.37 18.04
CA SER A 80 0.37 -10.74 18.57
C SER A 80 0.02 -9.45 17.82
N ALA A 81 0.67 -9.18 16.68
CA ALA A 81 0.37 -8.01 15.88
C ALA A 81 -1.07 -8.01 15.38
N THR A 82 -1.73 -6.88 15.54
CA THR A 82 -3.09 -6.63 15.03
C THR A 82 -3.07 -6.36 13.53
N HIS A 83 -4.22 -6.52 12.87
CA HIS A 83 -4.37 -6.18 11.46
C HIS A 83 -4.05 -4.69 11.23
N GLU A 84 -4.44 -3.80 12.14
CA GLU A 84 -4.25 -2.35 12.06
C GLU A 84 -2.76 -1.97 12.11
N GLU A 85 -1.99 -2.56 13.04
CA GLU A 85 -0.54 -2.30 13.14
C GLU A 85 0.20 -2.77 11.88
N ILE A 86 -0.18 -3.93 11.33
CA ILE A 86 0.38 -4.49 10.10
C ILE A 86 0.10 -3.56 8.91
N LEU A 87 -1.13 -3.06 8.81
CA LEU A 87 -1.53 -2.15 7.72
C LEU A 87 -0.82 -0.81 7.83
N ARG A 88 -0.76 -0.22 9.03
CA ARG A 88 -0.06 1.04 9.27
C ARG A 88 1.43 0.95 8.90
N ALA A 89 2.11 -0.10 9.35
CA ALA A 89 3.52 -0.32 9.04
C ALA A 89 3.74 -0.61 7.55
N GLY A 90 2.90 -1.46 6.97
CA GLY A 90 2.98 -1.86 5.56
C GLY A 90 2.69 -0.71 4.59
N GLU A 91 1.71 0.13 4.88
CA GLU A 91 1.40 1.31 4.07
C GLU A 91 2.54 2.34 4.12
N LYS A 92 3.06 2.63 5.32
CA LYS A 92 4.24 3.49 5.49
C LYS A 92 5.43 2.98 4.67
N TYR A 93 5.68 1.67 4.71
CA TYR A 93 6.72 1.04 3.89
C TYR A 93 6.48 1.21 2.38
N LEU A 94 5.25 0.95 1.91
CA LEU A 94 4.91 1.05 0.50
C LEU A 94 5.05 2.49 -0.01
N LEU A 95 4.64 3.49 0.76
CA LEU A 95 4.85 4.91 0.41
C LEU A 95 6.33 5.22 0.18
N LYS A 96 7.23 4.71 1.03
CA LYS A 96 8.69 4.86 0.84
C LYS A 96 9.21 4.08 -0.37
N LEU A 97 8.74 2.86 -0.58
CA LEU A 97 9.10 2.04 -1.76
C LEU A 97 8.76 2.74 -3.08
N PHE A 98 7.62 3.41 -3.12
CA PHE A 98 7.13 4.18 -4.27
C PHE A 98 7.65 5.63 -4.32
N LYS A 99 8.49 6.03 -3.35
CA LYS A 99 9.07 7.38 -3.25
C LYS A 99 8.00 8.47 -3.18
N ALA A 100 6.94 8.20 -2.41
CA ALA A 100 5.89 9.19 -2.16
C ALA A 100 6.47 10.46 -1.49
N PRO A 101 5.94 11.65 -1.82
CA PRO A 101 6.28 12.88 -1.10
C PRO A 101 6.00 12.78 0.40
N ALA A 102 6.74 13.53 1.22
CA ALA A 102 6.65 13.45 2.68
C ALA A 102 5.27 13.81 3.26
N ASN A 103 4.49 14.64 2.56
CA ASN A 103 3.13 15.03 2.94
C ASN A 103 2.04 14.06 2.45
N THR A 104 2.43 12.96 1.78
CA THR A 104 1.48 11.97 1.29
C THR A 104 1.30 10.87 2.32
N ASN A 105 0.11 10.83 2.94
CA ASN A 105 -0.15 9.95 4.08
C ASN A 105 -0.84 8.62 3.70
N THR A 106 -1.41 8.52 2.50
CA THR A 106 -2.10 7.30 2.04
C THR A 106 -1.67 6.87 0.65
N LEU A 107 -1.74 5.56 0.37
CA LEU A 107 -1.47 5.01 -0.96
C LEU A 107 -2.45 5.51 -2.00
N ASN A 108 -3.71 5.77 -1.64
CA ASN A 108 -4.72 6.29 -2.56
C ASN A 108 -4.39 7.71 -3.00
N CYS A 109 -4.01 8.60 -2.08
CA CYS A 109 -3.55 9.95 -2.39
C CYS A 109 -2.34 9.92 -3.33
N HIS A 110 -1.32 9.12 -2.98
CA HIS A 110 -0.15 8.93 -3.83
C HIS A 110 -0.53 8.44 -5.23
N ARG A 111 -1.39 7.43 -5.30
CA ARG A 111 -1.82 6.80 -6.56
C ARG A 111 -2.55 7.80 -7.45
N TYR A 112 -3.45 8.59 -6.87
CA TYR A 112 -4.20 9.62 -7.57
C TYR A 112 -3.28 10.72 -8.09
N ASP A 113 -2.34 11.18 -7.28
CA ASP A 113 -1.37 12.20 -7.68
C ASP A 113 -0.47 11.76 -8.83
N VAL A 114 0.07 10.54 -8.75
CA VAL A 114 0.89 9.98 -9.83
C VAL A 114 0.06 9.80 -11.09
N PHE A 115 -1.19 9.32 -10.98
CA PHE A 115 -2.10 9.17 -12.12
C PHE A 115 -2.37 10.52 -12.80
N ARG A 116 -2.77 11.53 -12.01
CA ARG A 116 -3.06 12.89 -12.49
C ARG A 116 -1.85 13.52 -13.18
N LYS A 117 -0.66 13.46 -12.54
CA LYS A 117 0.59 13.99 -13.12
C LYS A 117 0.96 13.26 -14.41
N THR A 118 0.87 11.93 -14.43
CA THR A 118 1.21 11.14 -15.63
C THR A 118 0.24 11.43 -16.77
N GLY A 119 -1.07 11.51 -16.48
CA GLY A 119 -2.10 11.83 -17.47
C GLY A 119 -1.97 13.24 -18.04
N ALA A 120 -1.58 14.23 -17.23
CA ALA A 120 -1.38 15.60 -17.67
C ALA A 120 -0.10 15.77 -18.52
N SER A 121 0.97 15.03 -18.23
CA SER A 121 2.27 15.19 -18.88
C SER A 121 2.51 14.26 -20.08
N SER A 122 1.69 13.22 -20.29
CA SER A 122 1.94 12.17 -21.28
C SER A 122 0.93 12.18 -22.43
N LYS A 123 1.42 12.24 -23.68
CA LYS A 123 0.62 11.89 -24.88
C LYS A 123 0.36 10.37 -25.00
N LYS A 124 0.95 9.56 -24.11
CA LYS A 124 0.83 8.09 -24.09
C LYS A 124 -0.03 7.64 -22.91
N GLU A 125 -0.70 6.52 -23.09
CA GLU A 125 -1.54 5.86 -22.10
C GLU A 125 -0.82 5.66 -20.75
N VAL A 126 -1.53 5.96 -19.66
CA VAL A 126 -1.03 5.76 -18.29
C VAL A 126 -0.94 4.26 -18.02
N LYS A 127 0.28 3.74 -17.86
CA LYS A 127 0.50 2.33 -17.47
C LYS A 127 0.10 2.14 -16.00
N LEU A 128 -1.13 1.68 -15.79
CA LEU A 128 -1.70 1.47 -14.45
C LEU A 128 -0.86 0.55 -13.56
N SER A 129 -0.18 -0.44 -14.14
CA SER A 129 0.71 -1.35 -13.40
C SER A 129 1.92 -0.68 -12.75
N ARG A 130 2.29 0.55 -13.16
CA ARG A 130 3.38 1.33 -12.55
C ARG A 130 2.94 2.18 -11.36
N LEU A 131 1.63 2.32 -11.14
CA LEU A 131 1.11 3.04 -10.00
C LEU A 131 1.35 2.23 -8.72
N SER A 132 1.32 2.91 -7.57
CA SER A 132 1.23 2.20 -6.29
C SER A 132 -0.04 1.34 -6.25
N PRO A 133 -0.03 0.22 -5.48
CA PRO A 133 -1.26 -0.54 -5.25
C PRO A 133 -2.34 0.35 -4.64
N THR A 134 -3.61 -0.04 -4.81
CA THR A 134 -4.70 0.53 -4.01
C THR A 134 -4.52 0.11 -2.55
N VAL A 135 -5.08 0.89 -1.61
CA VAL A 135 -5.06 0.53 -0.17
C VAL A 135 -5.62 -0.87 0.05
N ASP A 136 -6.72 -1.22 -0.64
CA ASP A 136 -7.37 -2.51 -0.47
C ASP A 136 -6.53 -3.69 -1.02
N SER A 137 -5.89 -3.52 -2.19
CA SER A 137 -5.00 -4.54 -2.72
C SER A 137 -3.73 -4.68 -1.88
N ALA A 138 -3.18 -3.57 -1.40
CA ALA A 138 -2.06 -3.54 -0.46
C ALA A 138 -2.42 -4.30 0.83
N LYS A 139 -3.61 -4.06 1.40
CA LYS A 139 -4.12 -4.75 2.59
C LYS A 139 -4.08 -6.27 2.43
N GLN A 140 -4.64 -6.81 1.36
CA GLN A 140 -4.63 -8.26 1.15
C GLN A 140 -3.21 -8.82 0.98
N ASN A 141 -2.34 -8.10 0.27
CA ASN A 141 -0.94 -8.52 0.10
C ASN A 141 -0.18 -8.51 1.43
N LEU A 142 -0.32 -7.45 2.24
CA LEU A 142 0.33 -7.31 3.54
C LEU A 142 -0.10 -8.39 4.53
N PHE A 143 -1.37 -8.79 4.50
CA PHE A 143 -1.85 -9.92 5.30
C PHE A 143 -1.20 -11.24 4.91
N ARG A 144 -1.05 -11.52 3.60
CA ARG A 144 -0.34 -12.72 3.14
C ARG A 144 1.15 -12.67 3.50
N VAL A 145 1.75 -11.49 3.44
CA VAL A 145 3.14 -11.27 3.88
C VAL A 145 3.28 -11.59 5.36
N TYR A 146 2.39 -11.08 6.21
CA TYR A 146 2.37 -11.39 7.63
C TYR A 146 2.22 -12.89 7.88
N LEU A 147 1.20 -13.53 7.29
CA LEU A 147 0.98 -14.97 7.38
C LEU A 147 2.23 -15.78 7.04
N GLN A 148 2.92 -15.41 5.94
CA GLN A 148 4.11 -16.11 5.49
C GLN A 148 5.29 -15.92 6.47
N VAL A 149 5.47 -14.71 7.00
CA VAL A 149 6.51 -14.44 8.00
C VAL A 149 6.25 -15.26 9.27
N GLN A 150 5.01 -15.28 9.74
CA GLN A 150 4.61 -16.07 10.92
C GLN A 150 4.83 -17.57 10.72
N LEU A 151 4.49 -18.08 9.53
CA LEU A 151 4.76 -19.47 9.16
C LEU A 151 6.26 -19.81 9.23
N TRP A 152 7.13 -18.97 8.69
CA TRP A 152 8.59 -19.16 8.78
C TRP A 152 9.13 -19.08 10.20
N ARG A 153 8.42 -18.41 11.11
CA ARG A 153 8.73 -18.35 12.54
C ARG A 153 8.15 -19.52 13.33
N GLY A 154 7.43 -20.43 12.68
CA GLY A 154 6.85 -21.63 13.30
C GLY A 154 5.42 -21.46 13.80
N LYS A 155 4.77 -20.33 13.51
CA LYS A 155 3.38 -20.07 13.87
C LYS A 155 2.44 -20.43 12.73
N ILE A 156 1.48 -21.30 13.02
CA ILE A 156 0.42 -21.67 12.08
C ILE A 156 -0.79 -20.80 12.39
N LEU A 157 -1.15 -19.95 11.43
CA LEU A 157 -2.35 -19.11 11.48
C LEU A 157 -3.36 -19.60 10.44
N ASN A 158 -4.64 -19.30 10.64
CA ASN A 158 -5.68 -19.61 9.69
C ASN A 158 -5.58 -18.68 8.46
N PRO A 159 -5.31 -19.20 7.25
CA PRO A 159 -5.10 -18.35 6.07
C PRO A 159 -6.30 -17.48 5.70
N LEU A 160 -7.53 -17.88 6.08
CA LEU A 160 -8.75 -17.12 5.77
C LEU A 160 -8.83 -15.77 6.48
N ASP A 161 -8.09 -15.61 7.58
CA ASP A 161 -7.99 -14.35 8.32
C ASP A 161 -6.92 -13.41 7.72
N TRP A 162 -6.15 -13.91 6.73
CA TRP A 162 -4.93 -13.26 6.25
C TRP A 162 -4.82 -13.19 4.72
N GLY A 163 -5.88 -12.71 4.06
CA GLY A 163 -5.84 -12.36 2.64
C GLY A 163 -5.95 -13.55 1.67
N TRP A 164 -6.50 -14.65 2.15
CA TRP A 164 -6.93 -15.81 1.36
C TRP A 164 -8.41 -16.08 1.55
N GLU A 165 -9.03 -16.70 0.57
CA GLU A 165 -10.42 -17.16 0.65
C GLU A 165 -10.52 -18.62 0.22
N LYS A 166 -11.60 -19.27 0.65
CA LYS A 166 -11.94 -20.63 0.24
C LYS A 166 -12.97 -20.58 -0.86
N VAL A 167 -12.59 -21.03 -2.05
CA VAL A 167 -13.51 -21.24 -3.17
C VAL A 167 -13.52 -22.73 -3.48
N ASP A 168 -14.70 -23.34 -3.36
CA ASP A 168 -14.90 -24.78 -3.38
C ASP A 168 -14.04 -25.53 -2.34
N LYS A 169 -12.99 -26.21 -2.81
CA LYS A 169 -12.02 -27.00 -2.03
C LYS A 169 -10.59 -26.43 -2.14
N LYS A 170 -10.43 -25.23 -2.70
CA LYS A 170 -9.14 -24.57 -2.91
C LYS A 170 -9.07 -23.29 -2.09
N ILE A 171 -7.86 -23.00 -1.61
CA ILE A 171 -7.55 -21.71 -1.00
C ILE A 171 -6.90 -20.86 -2.09
N ILE A 172 -7.49 -19.69 -2.37
CA ILE A 172 -7.02 -18.78 -3.41
C ILE A 172 -6.73 -17.39 -2.80
N PRO A 173 -5.76 -16.63 -3.34
CA PRO A 173 -5.41 -15.34 -2.79
C PRO A 173 -6.48 -14.30 -3.14
N ILE A 174 -6.86 -13.47 -2.16
CA ILE A 174 -7.71 -12.31 -2.40
C ILE A 174 -6.81 -11.20 -2.95
N PHE A 175 -7.00 -10.75 -4.20
CA PHE A 175 -6.19 -9.68 -4.76
C PHE A 175 -6.71 -8.28 -4.41
N THR A 176 -8.03 -8.14 -4.37
CA THR A 176 -8.79 -6.93 -4.05
C THR A 176 -10.21 -7.36 -3.67
N LYS A 177 -10.81 -6.74 -2.68
CA LYS A 177 -12.24 -6.82 -2.33
C LYS A 177 -13.03 -5.67 -2.97
N LYS A 178 -12.37 -4.56 -3.30
CA LYS A 178 -12.98 -3.45 -4.04
C LYS A 178 -13.03 -3.74 -5.54
N PRO A 179 -14.05 -3.22 -6.26
CA PRO A 179 -14.12 -3.35 -7.71
C PRO A 179 -12.93 -2.63 -8.38
N PRO A 180 -12.50 -3.07 -9.59
CA PRO A 180 -11.35 -2.51 -10.29
C PRO A 180 -11.45 -0.99 -10.57
N ALA A 181 -12.67 -0.49 -10.65
CA ALA A 181 -13.03 0.90 -10.88
C ALA A 181 -14.34 1.17 -10.15
N THR A 182 -14.61 2.43 -9.78
CA THR A 182 -15.95 2.83 -9.35
C THR A 182 -16.91 2.72 -10.54
N ASP A 183 -18.18 2.45 -10.28
CA ASP A 183 -19.20 2.38 -11.34
C ASP A 183 -19.23 3.66 -12.17
N SER A 184 -19.02 4.81 -11.51
CA SER A 184 -18.89 6.13 -12.14
C SER A 184 -17.75 6.25 -13.16
N LEU A 185 -16.64 5.54 -12.95
CA LEU A 185 -15.50 5.54 -13.88
C LEU A 185 -15.75 4.61 -15.07
N LEU A 186 -16.50 3.51 -14.87
CA LEU A 186 -16.90 2.61 -15.95
C LEU A 186 -17.97 3.24 -16.84
N SER A 187 -18.84 4.07 -16.27
CA SER A 187 -19.78 4.91 -17.00
C SER A 187 -19.13 6.26 -17.36
N VAL A 188 -18.09 6.27 -18.22
CA VAL A 188 -17.46 7.53 -18.67
C VAL A 188 -18.52 8.42 -19.36
N ILE A 189 -19.14 9.31 -18.58
CA ILE A 189 -20.19 10.23 -19.01
C ILE A 189 -19.66 11.63 -18.79
N SER A 190 -19.34 12.31 -19.89
CA SER A 190 -19.02 13.73 -19.90
C SER A 190 -20.23 14.53 -20.36
N CYS A 191 -20.35 15.77 -19.90
CA CYS A 191 -21.35 16.69 -20.40
C CYS A 191 -20.70 17.78 -21.26
N ALA A 192 -21.47 18.28 -22.23
CA ALA A 192 -21.15 19.48 -23.00
C ALA A 192 -22.05 20.66 -22.59
N CYS A 193 -22.48 20.69 -21.33
CA CYS A 193 -23.33 21.77 -20.82
C CYS A 193 -22.65 23.12 -21.00
N THR A 194 -23.35 24.09 -21.56
CA THR A 194 -22.88 25.48 -21.69
C THR A 194 -23.31 26.36 -20.52
N LYS A 195 -24.18 25.83 -19.64
CA LYS A 195 -24.69 26.46 -18.42
C LYS A 195 -24.25 25.66 -17.19
N SER A 196 -24.63 26.12 -15.99
CA SER A 196 -24.29 25.67 -14.61
C SER A 196 -24.44 24.17 -14.25
N CYS A 197 -24.58 23.24 -15.21
CA CYS A 197 -24.73 21.79 -15.02
C CYS A 197 -25.83 21.41 -14.02
N GLU A 198 -27.03 21.94 -14.23
CA GLU A 198 -28.21 21.64 -13.44
C GLU A 198 -28.99 20.43 -13.99
N LYS A 199 -30.32 20.53 -14.12
CA LYS A 199 -31.23 19.41 -14.43
C LYS A 199 -30.94 18.70 -15.76
N ASN A 200 -30.39 19.41 -16.74
CA ASN A 200 -30.11 18.88 -18.08
C ASN A 200 -28.70 18.30 -18.25
N CYS A 201 -27.89 18.29 -17.20
CA CYS A 201 -26.54 17.74 -17.28
C CYS A 201 -26.58 16.21 -17.37
N GLY A 202 -25.95 15.65 -18.42
CA GLY A 202 -25.82 14.20 -18.58
C GLY A 202 -25.12 13.52 -17.40
N CYS A 203 -24.06 14.14 -16.86
CA CYS A 203 -23.40 13.65 -15.64
C CYS A 203 -24.38 13.62 -14.46
N LYS A 204 -25.12 14.72 -14.22
CA LYS A 204 -26.09 14.81 -13.11
C LYS A 204 -27.24 13.80 -13.27
N LYS A 205 -27.76 13.62 -14.48
CA LYS A 205 -28.81 12.63 -14.79
C LYS A 205 -28.34 11.19 -14.56
N ALA A 206 -27.07 10.93 -14.82
CA ALA A 206 -26.43 9.65 -14.50
C ALA A 206 -26.00 9.53 -13.02
N GLY A 207 -26.40 10.47 -12.16
CA GLY A 207 -26.05 10.45 -10.74
C GLY A 207 -24.59 10.80 -10.43
N MET A 208 -23.85 11.35 -11.38
CA MET A 208 -22.41 11.66 -11.23
C MET A 208 -22.12 13.16 -11.18
N ARG A 209 -21.02 13.50 -10.50
CA ARG A 209 -20.43 14.84 -10.54
C ARG A 209 -19.73 15.07 -11.88
N CYS A 210 -19.76 16.30 -12.36
CA CYS A 210 -18.96 16.72 -13.51
C CYS A 210 -17.48 16.62 -13.14
N SER A 211 -16.70 16.05 -14.05
CA SER A 211 -15.25 15.90 -13.91
C SER A 211 -14.51 16.70 -14.98
N ILE A 212 -13.19 16.72 -14.91
CA ILE A 212 -12.30 17.45 -15.82
C ILE A 212 -12.47 17.09 -17.31
N ILE A 213 -13.08 15.93 -17.61
CA ILE A 213 -13.36 15.50 -18.98
C ILE A 213 -14.63 16.14 -19.58
N CYS A 214 -15.41 16.89 -18.79
CA CYS A 214 -16.59 17.60 -19.27
C CYS A 214 -16.18 18.83 -20.10
N LYS A 215 -16.74 18.95 -21.32
CA LYS A 215 -16.23 19.83 -22.38
C LYS A 215 -16.09 21.30 -21.95
N ASN A 216 -17.13 21.87 -21.35
CA ASN A 216 -17.14 23.30 -21.02
C ASN A 216 -16.93 23.56 -19.52
N CYS A 217 -17.58 22.78 -18.64
CA CYS A 217 -17.48 23.04 -17.20
C CYS A 217 -16.23 22.49 -16.53
N GLN A 218 -15.62 21.46 -17.14
CA GLN A 218 -14.42 20.77 -16.64
C GLN A 218 -14.49 20.37 -15.15
N GLY A 219 -15.71 20.19 -14.63
CA GLY A 219 -15.94 19.80 -13.24
C GLY A 219 -15.55 20.83 -12.18
N THR A 220 -15.19 22.06 -12.55
CA THR A 220 -14.72 23.11 -11.61
C THR A 220 -15.52 24.41 -11.69
N SER A 221 -16.23 24.63 -12.80
CA SER A 221 -16.96 25.88 -13.06
C SER A 221 -18.48 25.67 -13.08
N CYS A 222 -18.97 24.60 -12.48
CA CYS A 222 -20.39 24.27 -12.46
C CYS A 222 -20.87 23.80 -11.09
N LEU A 223 -22.19 23.87 -10.88
CA LEU A 223 -22.84 23.49 -9.62
C LEU A 223 -22.80 21.98 -9.36
N ASN A 224 -22.37 21.18 -10.33
CA ASN A 224 -22.20 19.74 -10.20
C ASN A 224 -20.73 19.32 -10.06
N GLN A 225 -19.86 20.22 -9.60
CA GLN A 225 -18.43 19.94 -9.41
C GLN A 225 -18.17 18.84 -8.38
N GLN A 226 -17.01 18.21 -8.51
CA GLN A 226 -16.51 17.24 -7.54
C GLN A 226 -15.98 17.98 -6.31
N LEU A 227 -16.50 17.67 -5.12
CA LEU A 227 -15.82 18.04 -3.88
C LEU A 227 -14.58 17.16 -3.78
N ILE A 228 -13.43 17.78 -3.53
CA ILE A 228 -12.21 17.05 -3.20
C ILE A 228 -12.54 16.31 -1.89
N CYS A 229 -12.35 14.99 -1.87
CA CYS A 229 -12.51 14.17 -0.68
C CYS A 229 -11.52 14.66 0.39
N ASP A 230 -12.02 15.39 1.37
CA ASP A 230 -11.57 15.18 2.74
C ASP A 230 -12.18 13.82 3.10
N ASP A 231 -11.33 12.80 3.29
CA ASP A 231 -11.80 11.55 3.87
C ASP A 231 -12.32 11.94 5.27
N ASP A 232 -13.61 11.70 5.50
CA ASP A 232 -14.30 11.96 6.76
C ASP A 232 -13.44 11.47 7.94
N ASP A 233 -13.23 12.37 8.91
CA ASP A 233 -12.80 12.05 10.27
C ASP A 233 -13.78 10.99 10.82
N ASP A 234 -13.38 9.73 10.79
CA ASP A 234 -13.92 8.77 11.75
C ASP A 234 -13.35 9.17 13.11
N ASP A 235 -14.26 9.66 13.98
CA ASP A 235 -14.07 9.95 15.40
C ASP A 235 -13.07 8.98 16.07
N ASP A 236 -11.94 9.52 16.51
CA ASP A 236 -11.17 8.98 17.63
C ASP A 236 -10.67 10.18 18.43
N ASP A 237 -11.15 10.28 19.67
CA ASP A 237 -10.79 11.28 20.67
C ASP A 237 -9.28 11.59 20.67
N VAL A 238 -8.91 12.84 20.38
CA VAL A 238 -7.52 13.30 20.40
C VAL A 238 -7.11 13.60 21.85
N GLU A 239 -6.49 12.63 22.51
CA GLU A 239 -5.79 12.86 23.77
C GLU A 239 -4.55 13.73 23.54
N LEU A 240 -4.63 15.02 23.91
CA LEU A 240 -3.53 15.97 23.81
C LEU A 240 -2.55 15.80 24.99
N TYR A 241 -1.37 15.25 24.70
CA TYR A 241 -0.23 15.28 25.61
C TYR A 241 0.41 16.69 25.63
N LYS A 242 0.13 17.47 26.67
CA LYS A 242 0.94 18.64 27.04
C LYS A 242 1.39 18.54 28.49
N ASP A 243 2.69 18.71 28.68
CA ASP A 243 3.34 18.94 29.98
C ASP A 243 3.00 17.94 31.10
N GLY A 244 2.95 16.65 30.78
CA GLY A 244 3.11 15.58 31.76
C GLY A 244 1.92 15.28 32.67
N GLN A 245 0.72 15.79 32.38
CA GLN A 245 -0.53 15.36 33.02
C GLN A 245 -1.68 15.21 32.02
N TRP A 246 -2.57 14.27 32.32
CA TRP A 246 -3.78 13.98 31.55
C TRP A 246 -4.95 14.84 32.04
N THR A 247 -5.66 15.52 31.13
CA THR A 247 -6.90 16.26 31.46
C THR A 247 -7.99 15.96 30.44
N THR A 248 -9.19 15.62 30.92
CA THR A 248 -10.41 15.42 30.13
C THR A 248 -11.12 16.77 29.96
N SER A 249 -11.41 17.20 28.74
CA SER A 249 -12.30 18.35 28.50
C SER A 249 -13.75 17.87 28.64
N ILE A 250 -14.43 18.34 29.70
CA ILE A 250 -15.88 18.31 29.80
C ILE A 250 -16.39 19.52 29.02
N ASP A 251 -17.31 19.28 28.08
CA ASP A 251 -18.16 20.32 27.50
C ASP A 251 -18.98 20.95 28.63
N GLU A 252 -18.64 22.18 29.02
CA GLU A 252 -19.54 23.03 29.79
C GLU A 252 -20.26 23.97 28.83
N ASP A 253 -21.54 23.67 28.62
CA ASP A 253 -22.57 24.63 28.23
C ASP A 253 -22.40 25.93 29.02
N ASN A 254 -22.43 27.09 28.34
CA ASN A 254 -23.22 28.22 28.83
C ASN A 254 -23.41 29.34 27.78
N GLU A 255 -24.69 29.68 27.66
CA GLU A 255 -25.34 30.92 27.16
C GLU A 255 -25.46 31.19 25.66
#